data_AF-A0A7Y4VSF0-F1
#
_entry.id   AF-A0A7Y4VSF0-F1
#
_cell.length_a   1.000
_cell.length_b   1.000
_cell.length_c   1.000
_cell.angle_alpha   90.00
_cell.angle_beta   90.00
_cell.angle_gamma   90.00
#
_symmetry.space_group_name_H-M   'P 1'
#
loop_
_entity.id
_entity.type
_entity.pdbx_description
1 polymer ?
#
loop_
_entity_poly.entity_id
_entity_poly.type
_entity_poly.pdbx_seq_one_letter_code
_entity_poly.pdbx_strand_id
1 'polypeptide(L)' 'MTEKYTKGEMHGCIVCGKLYQLYVVNDASGKFMDAKVMSAGGKLVPHAGRPLVACEKHSNAEIESAVGRVYGTQNEDEE' A
#
# COMPACT_ATOMS: atom_id res chain seq x y z
N MET A 1 -2.74 -9.52 -25.62
CA MET A 1 -2.50 -10.05 -24.27
C MET A 1 -2.08 -8.87 -23.42
N THR A 2 -2.82 -8.53 -22.37
CA THR A 2 -2.42 -7.42 -21.49
C THR A 2 -1.26 -7.88 -20.64
N GLU A 3 -0.06 -7.42 -20.96
CA GLU A 3 1.17 -7.73 -20.22
C GLU A 3 1.08 -7.08 -18.83
N LYS A 4 1.13 -7.90 -17.77
CA LYS A 4 1.14 -7.43 -16.39
C LYS A 4 2.56 -7.45 -15.88
N TYR A 5 3.04 -6.30 -15.43
CA TYR A 5 4.39 -6.16 -14.88
C TYR A 5 4.32 -6.20 -13.36
N THR A 6 4.90 -7.25 -12.78
CA THR A 6 5.05 -7.36 -11.33
C THR A 6 6.42 -6.85 -10.92
N LYS A 7 6.47 -5.85 -10.04
CA LYS A 7 7.71 -5.31 -9.47
C LYS A 7 7.72 -5.56 -7.96
N GLY A 8 8.83 -6.09 -7.45
CA GLY A 8 9.07 -6.17 -6.01
C GLY A 8 9.52 -4.81 -5.47
N GLU A 9 8.78 -4.27 -4.50
CA GLU A 9 9.13 -3.07 -3.77
C GLU A 9 9.17 -3.34 -2.26
N MET A 10 10.03 -2.62 -1.54
CA MET A 10 10.06 -2.66 -0.08
C MET A 10 9.31 -1.47 0.47
N HIS A 11 8.24 -1.75 1.23
CA HIS A 11 7.40 -0.72 1.84
C HIS A 11 7.43 -0.86 3.36
N GLY A 12 7.51 0.28 4.05
CA GLY A 12 7.39 0.34 5.49
C GLY A 12 5.95 0.12 5.94
N CYS A 13 5.78 -0.42 7.14
CA CYS A 13 4.51 -0.40 7.84
C CYS A 13 4.09 1.04 8.09
N ILE A 14 2.85 1.38 7.75
CA ILE A 14 2.30 2.72 7.92
C ILE A 14 2.29 3.20 9.38
N VAL A 15 2.28 2.26 10.35
CA VAL A 15 2.23 2.57 11.78
C VAL A 15 3.63 2.57 12.42
N CYS A 16 4.43 1.53 12.20
CA CYS A 16 5.73 1.35 12.90
C CYS A 16 6.97 1.43 11.99
N GLY A 17 6.80 1.65 10.68
CA GLY A 17 7.92 1.80 9.74
C GLY A 17 8.69 0.50 9.44
N LYS A 18 8.29 -0.65 10.00
CA LYS A 18 8.95 -1.94 9.74
C LYS A 18 8.86 -2.29 8.26
N LEU A 19 9.96 -2.71 7.65
CA LEU A 19 10.03 -3.01 6.21
C LEU A 19 9.36 -4.35 5.89
N TYR A 20 8.52 -4.34 4.85
CA TYR A 20 7.86 -5.51 4.29
C TYR A 20 8.09 -5.54 2.78
N GLN A 21 8.27 -6.74 2.25
CA GLN A 21 8.36 -6.92 0.82
C GLN A 21 6.96 -7.03 0.21
N LEU A 22 6.73 -6.24 -0.82
CA LEU A 22 5.46 -6.07 -1.53
C LEU A 22 5.69 -6.32 -3.02
N TYR A 23 4.77 -7.03 -3.67
CA TYR A 23 4.69 -7.02 -5.13
C TYR A 23 3.65 -6.01 -5.58
N VAL A 24 4.05 -5.09 -6.44
CA VAL A 24 3.17 -4.16 -7.14
C VAL A 24 2.96 -4.69 -8.54
N VAL A 25 1.71 -4.97 -8.89
CA VAL A 25 1.29 -5.37 -10.22
C VAL A 25 0.81 -4.12 -10.95
N ASN A 26 1.49 -3.77 -12.02
CA ASN A 26 1.11 -2.69 -12.91
C ASN A 26 0.70 -3.24 -14.29
N ASP A 27 -0.16 -2.51 -14.97
CA ASP A 27 -0.52 -2.74 -16.35
C ASP A 27 0.62 -2.31 -17.31
N ALA A 28 0.54 -2.68 -18.59
CA ALA A 28 1.47 -2.25 -19.63
C ALA A 28 1.54 -0.71 -19.78
N SER A 29 0.49 0.01 -19.37
CA SER A 29 0.48 1.48 -19.30
C SER A 29 1.15 2.06 -18.04
N GLY A 30 1.74 1.22 -17.17
CA GLY A 30 2.31 1.63 -15.89
C GLY A 30 1.27 1.96 -14.81
N LYS A 31 -0.01 1.66 -15.06
CA LYS A 31 -1.10 1.90 -14.11
C LYS A 31 -1.10 0.81 -13.03
N PHE A 32 -1.17 1.23 -11.76
CA PHE A 32 -1.38 0.32 -10.64
C PHE A 32 -2.65 -0.53 -10.85
N MET A 33 -2.48 -1.84 -10.82
CA MET A 33 -3.56 -2.82 -10.96
C MET A 33 -3.86 -3.50 -9.62
N ASP A 34 -2.81 -4.01 -8.96
CA ASP A 34 -2.93 -4.76 -7.72
C ASP A 34 -1.64 -4.70 -6.93
N ALA A 35 -1.67 -5.04 -5.65
CA ALA A 35 -0.46 -5.32 -4.91
C ALA A 35 -0.65 -6.44 -3.89
N LYS A 36 0.42 -7.17 -3.60
CA LYS A 36 0.40 -8.29 -2.68
C LYS A 36 1.61 -8.28 -1.76
N VAL A 37 1.36 -8.30 -0.45
CA VAL A 37 2.42 -8.44 0.54
C VAL A 37 2.94 -9.87 0.52
N MET A 38 4.26 -10.02 0.39
CA MET A 38 4.94 -11.33 0.40
C MET A 38 5.47 -11.70 1.78
N SER A 39 5.76 -10.70 2.61
CA SER A 39 6.23 -10.91 3.97
C SER A 39 5.10 -11.36 4.89
N ALA A 40 5.34 -12.42 5.67
CA ALA A 40 4.41 -12.91 6.67
C ALA A 40 4.05 -11.81 7.68
N GLY A 41 2.75 -11.64 7.91
CA GLY A 41 2.21 -10.70 8.88
C GLY A 41 2.18 -9.23 8.47
N GLY A 42 2.28 -8.94 7.18
CA GLY A 42 1.85 -7.66 6.63
C GLY A 42 0.52 -7.80 5.89
N LYS A 43 -0.38 -6.85 6.10
CA LYS A 43 -1.60 -6.64 5.33
C LYS A 43 -1.36 -5.52 4.32
N LEU A 44 -1.87 -5.70 3.11
CA LEU A 44 -1.89 -4.64 2.12
C LEU A 44 -2.87 -3.55 2.53
N VAL A 45 -2.45 -2.30 2.45
CA VAL A 45 -3.33 -1.14 2.53
C VAL A 45 -3.49 -0.58 1.11
N PRO A 46 -4.62 -0.88 0.42
CA PRO A 46 -4.85 -0.38 -0.92
C PRO A 46 -5.10 1.13 -0.87
N HIS A 47 -4.30 1.90 -1.62
CA HIS A 47 -4.56 3.31 -1.86
C HIS A 47 -4.15 3.69 -3.28
N ALA A 48 -4.92 4.59 -3.91
CA ALA A 48 -4.99 4.78 -5.36
C ALA A 48 -3.67 5.17 -6.05
N GLY A 49 -2.65 5.62 -5.32
CA GLY A 49 -1.36 6.02 -5.90
C GLY A 49 -0.11 5.49 -5.20
N ARG A 50 -0.24 4.91 -4.01
CA ARG A 50 0.90 4.34 -3.26
C ARG A 50 0.40 3.13 -2.47
N PRO A 51 0.81 1.91 -2.78
CA PRO A 51 0.48 0.78 -1.91
C PRO A 51 1.31 0.90 -0.62
N LEU A 52 0.67 0.78 0.54
CA LEU A 52 1.36 0.71 1.83
C LEU A 52 1.11 -0.64 2.48
N VAL A 53 1.91 -0.94 3.51
CA VAL A 53 1.78 -2.17 4.29
C VAL A 53 1.36 -1.80 5.72
N ALA A 54 0.59 -2.65 6.36
CA ALA A 54 0.30 -2.58 7.77
C ALA A 54 0.65 -3.91 8.44
N CYS A 55 1.39 -3.89 9.56
CA CYS A 55 1.66 -5.13 10.29
C CYS A 55 0.39 -5.66 10.94
N GLU A 56 0.28 -6.98 11.07
CA GLU A 56 -0.76 -7.63 11.88
C GLU A 56 -0.70 -7.29 13.37
N LYS A 57 0.44 -6.74 13.83
CA LYS A 57 0.62 -6.27 15.21
C LYS A 57 -0.23 -5.04 15.56
N HIS A 58 -0.70 -4.30 14.57
CA HIS A 58 -1.53 -3.11 14.78
C HIS A 58 -2.99 -3.44 14.48
N SER A 59 -3.90 -2.92 15.31
CA SER A 59 -5.33 -3.02 15.09
C SER A 59 -5.75 -2.20 13.88
N ASN A 60 -6.88 -2.57 13.25
CA ASN A 60 -7.41 -1.82 12.10
C ASN A 60 -7.60 -0.33 12.41
N ALA A 61 -8.03 0.05 13.62
CA ALA A 61 -8.18 1.45 14.01
C ALA A 61 -6.87 2.27 13.96
N GLU A 62 -5.74 1.66 14.33
CA GLU A 62 -4.41 2.27 14.24
C GLU A 62 -3.99 2.42 12.77
N ILE A 63 -4.30 1.42 11.95
CA ILE A 63 -4.04 1.43 10.51
C ILE A 63 -4.84 2.55 9.85
N GLU A 64 -6.14 2.63 10.11
CA GLU A 64 -7.03 3.67 9.58
C GLU A 64 -6.60 5.07 10.01
N SER A 65 -6.21 5.24 11.28
CA SER A 65 -5.66 6.50 11.78
C SER A 65 -4.35 6.88 11.08
N ALA A 66 -3.46 5.91 10.86
CA ALA A 66 -2.21 6.15 10.15
C ALA A 66 -2.44 6.41 8.65
N VAL A 67 -3.42 5.75 8.03
CA VAL A 67 -3.88 6.02 6.66
C VAL A 67 -4.35 7.46 6.54
N GLY A 68 -5.24 7.91 7.43
CA GLY A 68 -5.70 9.30 7.44
C GLY A 68 -4.57 10.31 7.68
N ARG A 69 -3.53 9.95 8.42
CA ARG A 69 -2.34 10.81 8.61
C ARG A 69 -1.43 10.87 7.39
N VAL A 70 -1.19 9.74 6.74
CA VAL A 70 -0.20 9.61 5.66
C VAL A 70 -0.78 10.03 4.31
N TYR A 71 -2.03 9.67 4.04
CA TYR A 71 -2.72 10.10 2.84
C TYR A 71 -3.44 11.44 3.02
N GLY A 72 -3.50 11.93 4.26
CA GLY A 72 -4.38 13.03 4.63
C GLY A 72 -5.84 12.59 4.57
N THR A 73 -6.71 13.33 5.23
CA THR A 73 -8.09 13.44 4.75
C THR A 73 -7.96 13.91 3.31
N GLN A 74 -8.14 13.03 2.32
CA GLN A 74 -8.60 13.46 1.01
C GLN A 74 -10.03 13.97 1.24
N ASN A 75 -10.11 15.14 1.87
CA ASN A 75 -11.16 16.04 1.52
C ASN A 75 -10.79 16.39 0.08
N GLU A 76 -11.55 15.82 -0.84
CA GLU A 76 -11.83 16.45 -2.12
C GLU A 76 -11.87 17.96 -1.87
N ASP A 77 -10.84 18.71 -2.28
CA ASP A 77 -10.87 20.11 -2.66
C ASP A 77 -9.44 20.65 -2.83
N GLU A 78 -9.34 21.65 -3.72
CA GLU A 78 -8.19 22.50 -4.06
C GLU A 78 -7.26 21.92 -5.16
N GLU A 79 -7.26 22.37 -6.43
CA GLU A 79 -7.98 23.41 -7.20
C GLU A 79 -7.83 23.08 -8.70
#